data_AF-A0A939WLI0-F1
#
_entry.id   AF-A0A939WLI0-F1
#
_cell.length_a   1.000
_cell.length_b   1.000
_cell.length_c   1.000
_cell.angle_alpha   90.00
_cell.angle_beta   90.00
_cell.angle_gamma   90.00
#
_symmetry.space_group_name_H-M   'P 1'
#
loop_
_entity.id
_entity.type
_entity.pdbx_description
1 polymer ?
#
loop_
_entity_poly.entity_id
_entity_poly.type
_entity_poly.pdbx_seq_one_letter_code
_entity_poly.pdbx_strand_id
1 'polypeptide(L)'
;MKNPFSFLRGKSAASPRKPAASGGGLFHAIRAHFAAAESAAKDADWWKADYLSADADANPDTRRVLRMRSRYEYQNNSYARGVIQCLANDTIGNGPRLRYASSDDALNSLIERDFTAWAETVRLGEKLRAIRIARARDGEAFVLLAQNPAIRADVKLDLSLIDADRVAGDGCVATAPSPSSPSAETAAPSLHPVTIDGITYDPYGNPVSYRILVSHPSDGNLAEERAIVGPAANMIHVVRPDRPEQHRGVPELAAALPLFAKLRRYTNAVVASAEKAAEYGGILYTEHPTDGTCAQIEPMDAVTLDINQLTTMPEG
;
A
#
# COMPACT_ATOMS: atom_id res chain seq x y z
N MET A 1 82.26 -17.76 -25.03
CA MET A 1 82.68 -17.43 -26.40
C MET A 1 81.46 -17.52 -27.32
N LYS A 2 81.15 -16.42 -28.02
CA LYS A 2 80.35 -16.26 -29.27
C LYS A 2 78.99 -16.99 -29.43
N ASN A 3 77.90 -16.21 -29.44
CA ASN A 3 76.67 -16.49 -30.22
C ASN A 3 76.97 -16.33 -31.73
N PRO A 4 76.29 -17.05 -32.66
CA PRO A 4 75.20 -16.39 -33.42
C PRO A 4 74.10 -17.31 -34.08
N PHE A 5 72.87 -16.78 -34.10
CA PHE A 5 71.68 -16.99 -34.97
C PHE A 5 71.62 -18.06 -36.10
N SER A 6 70.50 -18.82 -36.13
CA SER A 6 69.61 -19.01 -37.31
C SER A 6 68.25 -19.63 -36.89
N PHE A 7 67.15 -18.89 -36.98
CA PHE A 7 66.07 -19.01 -37.99
C PHE A 7 65.43 -20.41 -38.15
N LEU A 8 64.19 -20.60 -37.67
CA LEU A 8 63.00 -20.74 -38.52
C LEU A 8 61.70 -20.83 -37.70
N ARG A 9 60.68 -20.17 -38.25
CA ARG A 9 59.31 -19.97 -37.75
C ARG A 9 58.54 -21.30 -37.63
N GLY A 10 57.78 -21.44 -36.56
CA GLY A 10 56.58 -22.26 -36.48
C GLY A 10 55.51 -21.55 -35.66
N LYS A 11 54.59 -20.85 -36.33
CA LYS A 11 53.42 -20.22 -35.70
C LYS A 11 52.38 -21.32 -35.39
N SER A 12 51.99 -21.47 -34.13
CA SER A 12 50.69 -22.05 -33.78
C SER A 12 50.05 -21.16 -32.71
N ALA A 13 48.91 -20.57 -33.07
CA ALA A 13 48.16 -19.63 -32.25
C ALA A 13 47.41 -20.39 -31.15
N ALA A 14 47.74 -20.10 -29.88
CA ALA A 14 46.97 -20.58 -28.73
C ALA A 14 45.68 -19.74 -28.61
N SER A 15 44.54 -20.43 -28.67
CA SER A 15 43.21 -19.85 -28.45
C SER A 15 43.05 -19.41 -26.98
N PRO A 16 42.47 -18.23 -26.69
CA PRO A 16 42.25 -17.78 -25.32
C PRO A 16 41.12 -18.58 -24.67
N ARG A 17 41.41 -19.24 -23.55
CA ARG A 17 40.42 -19.91 -22.69
C ARG A 17 39.39 -18.89 -22.20
N LYS A 18 38.11 -19.12 -22.49
CA LYS A 18 36.96 -18.40 -21.91
C LYS A 18 36.98 -18.57 -20.37
N PRO A 19 36.73 -17.50 -19.59
CA PRO A 19 36.53 -17.65 -18.15
C PRO A 19 35.23 -18.43 -17.89
N ALA A 20 35.29 -19.37 -16.96
CA ALA A 20 34.15 -20.17 -16.52
C ALA A 20 33.07 -19.23 -15.94
N ALA A 21 31.86 -19.32 -16.49
CA ALA A 21 30.70 -18.63 -15.95
C ALA A 21 30.42 -19.18 -14.55
N SER A 22 30.60 -18.34 -13.53
CA SER A 22 30.11 -18.59 -12.19
C SER A 22 28.59 -18.73 -12.27
N GLY A 23 28.09 -19.91 -11.91
CA GLY A 23 26.67 -20.15 -11.75
C GLY A 23 26.15 -19.27 -10.62
N GLY A 24 25.63 -18.10 -10.98
CA GLY A 24 24.81 -17.29 -10.09
C GLY A 24 23.58 -18.11 -9.73
N GLY A 25 23.53 -18.60 -8.49
CA GLY A 25 22.29 -19.14 -7.94
C GLY A 25 21.22 -18.06 -8.05
N LEU A 26 20.21 -18.30 -8.90
CA LEU A 26 19.01 -17.50 -8.90
C LEU A 26 18.35 -17.69 -7.53
N PHE A 27 18.58 -16.75 -6.62
CA PHE A 27 17.66 -16.52 -5.52
C PHE A 27 16.29 -16.30 -6.17
N HIS A 28 15.44 -17.32 -6.08
CA HIS A 28 14.05 -17.16 -6.46
C HIS A 28 13.48 -16.15 -5.47
N ALA A 29 13.22 -14.94 -5.93
CA ALA A 29 12.46 -13.97 -5.16
C ALA A 29 11.12 -14.63 -4.84
N ILE A 30 10.96 -15.06 -3.59
CA ILE A 30 9.73 -15.66 -3.09
C ILE A 30 8.68 -14.55 -3.14
N ARG A 31 7.75 -14.68 -4.08
CA ARG A 31 6.66 -13.73 -4.26
C ARG A 31 5.51 -14.17 -3.38
N ALA A 32 5.23 -13.37 -2.37
CA ALA A 32 3.95 -13.33 -1.67
C ALA A 32 2.73 -13.28 -2.60
N HIS A 33 1.59 -13.82 -2.17
CA HIS A 33 0.43 -14.00 -3.05
C HIS A 33 -0.88 -13.53 -2.41
N PHE A 34 -1.18 -12.24 -2.57
CA PHE A 34 -2.54 -11.73 -2.47
C PHE A 34 -3.10 -11.48 -3.87
N ALA A 35 -4.25 -12.08 -4.21
CA ALA A 35 -4.93 -11.81 -5.48
C ALA A 35 -5.15 -10.31 -5.73
N ALA A 36 -5.40 -9.57 -4.65
CA ALA A 36 -5.56 -8.13 -4.66
C ALA A 36 -4.28 -7.32 -4.92
N ALA A 37 -3.09 -7.93 -4.85
CA ALA A 37 -1.81 -7.31 -5.17
C ALA A 37 -1.36 -7.58 -6.63
N GLU A 38 -2.12 -8.37 -7.40
CA GLU A 38 -1.69 -8.82 -8.72
C GLU A 38 -2.10 -7.89 -9.86
N SER A 39 -1.26 -7.79 -10.89
CA SER A 39 -1.55 -6.96 -12.08
C SER A 39 -2.17 -7.74 -13.24
N ALA A 40 -2.12 -9.08 -13.24
CA ALA A 40 -2.62 -9.92 -14.33
C ALA A 40 -3.88 -10.69 -13.92
N ALA A 41 -4.93 -10.62 -14.73
CA ALA A 41 -6.13 -11.44 -14.56
C ALA A 41 -5.84 -12.88 -15.01
N LYS A 42 -6.00 -13.85 -14.10
CA LYS A 42 -6.02 -15.28 -14.42
C LYS A 42 -7.16 -15.94 -13.68
N ASP A 43 -7.99 -16.65 -14.44
CA ASP A 43 -9.32 -17.13 -14.03
C ASP A 43 -9.32 -18.59 -13.50
N ALA A 44 -8.20 -19.06 -12.94
CA ALA A 44 -8.16 -20.39 -12.33
C ALA A 44 -8.45 -20.30 -10.83
N ASP A 45 -9.29 -21.18 -10.30
CA ASP A 45 -9.49 -21.28 -8.85
C ASP A 45 -8.26 -21.91 -8.19
N TRP A 46 -7.84 -21.34 -7.04
CA TRP A 46 -6.76 -21.86 -6.17
C TRP A 46 -5.37 -22.01 -6.79
N TRP A 47 -5.14 -21.54 -8.01
CA TRP A 47 -3.86 -21.69 -8.74
C TRP A 47 -2.63 -21.09 -8.05
N LYS A 48 -2.85 -20.32 -6.98
CA LYS A 48 -1.86 -19.60 -6.19
C LYS A 48 -1.96 -19.85 -4.69
N ALA A 49 -2.71 -20.87 -4.27
CA ALA A 49 -2.59 -21.33 -2.90
C ALA A 49 -1.14 -21.73 -2.64
N ASP A 50 -0.50 -21.10 -1.66
CA ASP A 50 0.88 -21.33 -1.29
C ASP A 50 1.01 -21.80 0.17
N TYR A 51 2.23 -22.12 0.58
CA TYR A 51 2.57 -22.54 1.94
C TYR A 51 3.41 -21.48 2.67
N LEU A 52 3.36 -20.22 2.24
CA LEU A 52 4.22 -19.17 2.78
C LEU A 52 3.89 -18.87 4.26
N SER A 53 4.93 -18.48 5.01
CA SER A 53 4.75 -17.95 6.37
C SER A 53 3.97 -16.63 6.31
N ALA A 54 3.33 -16.26 7.43
CA ALA A 54 2.48 -15.07 7.47
C ALA A 54 3.24 -13.79 7.07
N ASP A 55 4.49 -13.62 7.52
CA ASP A 55 5.32 -12.48 7.14
C ASP A 55 5.87 -12.56 5.71
N ALA A 56 6.12 -13.77 5.21
CA ALA A 56 6.58 -13.96 3.83
C ALA A 56 5.46 -13.70 2.82
N ASP A 57 4.21 -14.06 3.16
CA ASP A 57 3.02 -13.76 2.38
C ASP A 57 2.65 -12.28 2.46
N ALA A 58 2.74 -11.68 3.65
CA ALA A 58 2.55 -10.24 3.81
C ALA A 58 3.86 -9.45 3.63
N ASN A 59 4.75 -9.77 2.67
CA ASN A 59 6.06 -9.10 2.55
C ASN A 59 5.96 -7.59 2.25
N PRO A 60 7.04 -6.78 2.42
CA PRO A 60 7.00 -5.33 2.25
C PRO A 60 6.48 -4.86 0.88
N ASP A 61 6.88 -5.52 -0.20
CA ASP A 61 6.45 -5.19 -1.56
C ASP A 61 4.95 -5.44 -1.76
N THR A 62 4.45 -6.55 -1.24
CA THR A 62 3.04 -6.93 -1.35
C THR A 62 2.17 -6.01 -0.50
N ARG A 63 2.59 -5.70 0.73
CA ARG A 63 1.92 -4.70 1.57
C ARG A 63 1.90 -3.33 0.90
N ARG A 64 3.00 -2.90 0.29
CA ARG A 64 3.06 -1.65 -0.47
C ARG A 64 1.97 -1.63 -1.56
N VAL A 65 1.86 -2.68 -2.36
CA VAL A 65 0.83 -2.75 -3.43
C VAL A 65 -0.59 -2.76 -2.84
N LEU A 66 -0.84 -3.55 -1.79
CA LEU A 66 -2.14 -3.60 -1.13
C LEU A 66 -2.54 -2.25 -0.54
N ARG A 67 -1.62 -1.55 0.14
CA ARG A 67 -1.84 -0.20 0.68
C ARG A 67 -2.14 0.79 -0.43
N MET A 68 -1.34 0.80 -1.50
CA MET A 68 -1.56 1.70 -2.65
C MET A 68 -2.95 1.49 -3.25
N ARG A 69 -3.35 0.24 -3.50
CA ARG A 69 -4.66 -0.10 -4.08
C ARG A 69 -5.80 0.23 -3.14
N SER A 70 -5.65 -0.07 -1.85
CA SER A 70 -6.66 0.26 -0.84
C SER A 70 -6.84 1.77 -0.67
N ARG A 71 -5.75 2.54 -0.66
CA ARG A 71 -5.78 4.01 -0.68
C ARG A 71 -6.49 4.54 -1.91
N TYR A 72 -6.20 3.98 -3.09
CA TYR A 72 -6.87 4.33 -4.33
C TYR A 72 -8.37 4.04 -4.29
N GLU A 73 -8.77 2.85 -3.82
CA GLU A 73 -10.19 2.48 -3.71
C GLU A 73 -10.91 3.34 -2.67
N TYR A 74 -10.29 3.64 -1.52
CA TYR A 74 -10.87 4.54 -0.52
C TYR A 74 -11.10 5.97 -1.06
N GLN A 75 -10.23 6.46 -1.94
CA GLN A 75 -10.39 7.80 -2.54
C GLN A 75 -11.43 7.83 -3.66
N ASN A 76 -11.51 6.78 -4.48
CA ASN A 76 -12.27 6.78 -5.73
C ASN A 76 -13.59 5.98 -5.68
N ASN A 77 -13.83 5.19 -4.63
CA ASN A 77 -15.02 4.37 -4.49
C ASN A 77 -15.86 4.82 -3.28
N SER A 78 -17.09 5.28 -3.56
CA SER A 78 -18.02 5.77 -2.54
C SER A 78 -18.40 4.69 -1.52
N TYR A 79 -18.53 3.43 -1.95
CA TYR A 79 -18.83 2.31 -1.06
C TYR A 79 -17.66 2.04 -0.11
N ALA A 80 -16.44 1.93 -0.65
CA ALA A 80 -15.25 1.70 0.17
C ALA A 80 -15.03 2.83 1.19
N ARG A 81 -15.19 4.09 0.74
CA ARG A 81 -15.09 5.26 1.61
C ARG A 81 -16.16 5.26 2.70
N GLY A 82 -17.42 5.03 2.32
CA GLY A 82 -18.55 5.03 3.24
C GLY A 82 -18.44 3.97 4.32
N VAL A 83 -18.06 2.73 3.96
CA VAL A 83 -17.89 1.63 4.92
C VAL A 83 -16.78 1.94 5.93
N ILE A 84 -15.61 2.39 5.47
CA ILE A 84 -14.50 2.73 6.38
C ILE A 84 -14.86 3.91 7.28
N GLN A 85 -15.50 4.94 6.74
CA GLN A 85 -15.91 6.11 7.52
C GLN A 85 -16.96 5.75 8.56
N CYS A 86 -17.96 4.95 8.20
CA CYS A 86 -18.97 4.44 9.11
C CYS A 86 -18.32 3.67 10.26
N LEU A 87 -17.42 2.74 9.93
CA LEU A 87 -16.68 1.96 10.92
C LEU A 87 -15.85 2.84 11.87
N ALA A 88 -15.16 3.85 11.35
CA ALA A 88 -14.39 4.77 12.16
C ALA A 88 -15.25 5.66 13.06
N ASN A 89 -16.37 6.16 12.53
CA ASN A 89 -17.31 7.00 13.27
C ASN A 89 -18.05 6.22 14.36
N ASP A 90 -18.44 4.97 14.09
CA ASP A 90 -19.11 4.12 15.07
C ASP A 90 -18.15 3.68 16.18
N THR A 91 -16.91 3.30 15.82
CA THR A 91 -15.92 2.86 16.81
C THR A 91 -15.51 3.98 17.78
N ILE A 92 -15.31 5.21 17.26
CA ILE A 92 -14.80 6.33 18.07
C ILE A 92 -15.93 7.20 18.62
N GLY A 93 -17.05 7.32 17.90
CA GLY A 93 -18.13 8.23 18.23
C GLY A 93 -17.64 9.66 18.42
N ASN A 94 -17.98 10.23 19.57
CA ASN A 94 -17.57 11.58 19.99
C ASN A 94 -16.18 11.61 20.64
N GLY A 95 -15.49 10.48 20.73
CA GLY A 95 -14.21 10.33 21.43
C GLY A 95 -14.33 9.60 22.76
N PRO A 96 -13.19 9.15 23.31
CA PRO A 96 -13.16 8.39 24.55
C PRO A 96 -13.53 9.26 25.75
N ARG A 97 -14.25 8.68 26.70
CA ARG A 97 -14.53 9.27 28.02
C ARG A 97 -13.82 8.44 29.08
N LEU A 98 -13.01 9.09 29.90
CA LEU A 98 -12.42 8.45 31.06
C LEU A 98 -13.47 8.39 32.17
N ARG A 99 -13.59 7.23 32.82
CA ARG A 99 -14.30 7.10 34.08
C ARG A 99 -13.31 6.55 35.11
N TYR A 100 -12.92 7.37 36.08
CA TYR A 100 -11.92 6.97 37.06
C TYR A 100 -12.62 6.47 38.33
N ALA A 101 -12.31 5.25 38.76
CA ALA A 101 -12.97 4.61 39.89
C ALA A 101 -12.01 4.49 41.08
N SER A 102 -11.94 5.54 41.89
CA SER A 102 -11.30 5.56 43.20
C SER A 102 -12.33 5.73 44.32
N SER A 103 -11.93 5.51 45.57
CA SER A 103 -12.76 5.76 46.76
C SER A 103 -13.02 7.25 47.03
N ASP A 104 -12.31 8.15 46.34
CA ASP A 104 -12.44 9.60 46.48
C ASP A 104 -13.08 10.21 45.23
N ASP A 105 -14.34 10.63 45.35
CA ASP A 105 -15.13 11.21 44.27
C ASP A 105 -14.61 12.58 43.80
N ALA A 106 -13.98 13.35 44.69
CA ALA A 106 -13.40 14.65 44.33
C ALA A 106 -12.19 14.46 43.42
N LEU A 107 -11.33 13.50 43.74
CA LEU A 107 -10.20 13.10 42.90
C LEU A 107 -10.66 12.54 41.56
N ASN A 108 -11.70 11.69 41.55
CA ASN A 108 -12.28 11.15 40.32
C ASN A 108 -12.71 12.28 39.38
N SER A 109 -13.48 13.24 39.92
CA SER A 109 -13.98 14.40 39.16
C SER A 109 -12.86 15.28 38.62
N LEU A 110 -11.78 15.46 39.39
CA LEU A 110 -10.61 16.24 38.98
C LEU A 110 -9.91 15.58 37.77
N ILE A 111 -9.61 14.29 37.87
CA ILE A 111 -8.93 13.53 36.81
C ILE A 111 -9.78 13.48 35.54
N GLU A 112 -11.10 13.25 35.67
CA GLU A 112 -12.00 13.21 34.51
C GLU A 112 -12.08 14.55 33.78
N ARG A 113 -12.10 15.66 34.53
CA ARG A 113 -12.07 17.01 33.96
C ARG A 113 -10.75 17.28 33.24
N ASP A 114 -9.63 17.00 33.88
CA ASP A 114 -8.30 17.29 33.34
C ASP A 114 -8.02 16.41 32.10
N PHE A 115 -8.47 15.15 32.10
CA PHE A 115 -8.44 14.28 30.94
C PHE A 115 -9.25 14.85 29.77
N THR A 116 -10.47 15.34 30.04
CA THR A 116 -11.34 15.93 29.01
C THR A 116 -10.69 17.17 28.39
N ALA A 117 -10.15 18.06 29.21
CA ALA A 117 -9.45 19.26 28.75
C ALA A 117 -8.21 18.92 27.89
N TRP A 118 -7.43 17.92 28.30
CA TRP A 118 -6.29 17.43 27.51
C TRP A 118 -6.74 16.80 26.17
N ALA A 119 -7.76 15.95 26.20
CA ALA A 119 -8.27 15.25 25.02
C ALA A 119 -8.81 16.22 23.97
N GLU A 120 -9.47 17.31 24.39
CA GLU A 120 -9.92 18.38 23.49
C GLU A 120 -8.74 19.16 22.91
N THR A 121 -7.76 19.52 23.74
CA THR A 121 -6.57 20.28 23.32
C THR A 121 -5.74 19.53 22.27
N VAL A 122 -5.56 18.22 22.46
CA VAL A 122 -4.83 17.33 21.54
C VAL A 122 -5.70 16.88 20.35
N ARG A 123 -7.01 17.13 20.39
CA ARG A 123 -8.00 16.61 19.42
C ARG A 123 -7.96 15.08 19.33
N LEU A 124 -7.95 14.43 20.49
CA LEU A 124 -7.80 12.98 20.62
C LEU A 124 -8.82 12.20 19.76
N GLY A 125 -10.09 12.62 19.75
CA GLY A 125 -11.13 11.97 18.95
C GLY A 125 -10.86 11.99 17.44
N GLU A 126 -10.34 13.10 16.90
CA GLU A 126 -9.97 13.20 15.48
C GLU A 126 -8.79 12.28 15.15
N LYS A 127 -7.78 12.24 16.03
CA LYS A 127 -6.61 11.37 15.87
C LYS A 127 -7.00 9.89 15.91
N LEU A 128 -7.86 9.51 16.85
CA LEU A 128 -8.35 8.12 16.96
C LEU A 128 -9.19 7.70 15.75
N ARG A 129 -10.01 8.60 15.19
CA ARG A 129 -10.72 8.33 13.93
C ARG A 129 -9.73 8.14 12.78
N ALA A 130 -8.72 8.98 12.67
CA ALA A 130 -7.67 8.84 11.65
C ALA A 130 -6.92 7.51 11.79
N ILE A 131 -6.58 7.10 13.03
CA ILE A 131 -5.97 5.80 13.32
C ILE A 131 -6.88 4.65 12.87
N ARG A 132 -8.19 4.71 13.18
CA ARG A 132 -9.12 3.64 12.80
C ARG A 132 -9.28 3.51 11.29
N ILE A 133 -9.33 4.64 10.57
CA ILE A 133 -9.34 4.70 9.12
C ILE A 133 -8.04 4.13 8.56
N ALA A 134 -6.89 4.56 9.07
CA ALA A 134 -5.58 4.07 8.65
C ALA A 134 -5.44 2.57 8.86
N ARG A 135 -5.87 2.02 10.00
CA ARG A 135 -5.89 0.57 10.23
C ARG A 135 -6.76 -0.17 9.20
N ALA A 136 -7.96 0.32 8.90
CA ALA A 136 -8.85 -0.35 7.95
C ALA A 136 -8.31 -0.28 6.50
N ARG A 137 -7.79 0.89 6.11
CA ARG A 137 -7.31 1.18 4.75
C ARG A 137 -5.90 0.65 4.49
N ASP A 138 -4.97 0.86 5.42
CA ASP A 138 -3.55 0.56 5.26
C ASP A 138 -3.14 -0.75 5.98
N GLY A 139 -4.03 -1.31 6.81
CA GLY A 139 -3.84 -2.56 7.57
C GLY A 139 -3.26 -2.35 8.97
N GLU A 140 -2.55 -1.24 9.16
CA GLU A 140 -1.90 -0.89 10.42
C GLU A 140 -1.80 0.63 10.57
N ALA A 141 -1.59 1.08 11.81
CA ALA A 141 -1.26 2.47 12.11
C ALA A 141 -0.22 2.53 13.24
N PHE A 142 0.66 3.52 13.18
CA PHE A 142 1.67 3.77 14.20
C PHE A 142 1.41 5.10 14.88
N VAL A 143 1.56 5.14 16.20
CA VAL A 143 1.41 6.34 17.00
C VAL A 143 2.60 6.49 17.92
N LEU A 144 3.35 7.57 17.75
CA LEU A 144 4.42 7.94 18.65
C LEU A 144 3.87 8.84 19.75
N LEU A 145 4.03 8.41 20.99
CA LEU A 145 3.77 9.19 22.19
C LEU A 145 4.93 10.19 22.37
N ALA A 146 4.67 11.45 22.00
CA ALA A 146 5.67 12.51 22.00
C ALA A 146 5.32 13.58 23.04
N GLN A 147 6.33 14.17 23.65
CA GLN A 147 6.13 15.37 24.47
C GLN A 147 6.17 16.60 23.58
N ASN A 148 5.07 17.34 23.54
CA ASN A 148 4.91 18.56 22.76
C ASN A 148 4.78 19.77 23.71
N PRO A 149 5.86 20.57 23.88
CA PRO A 149 5.85 21.74 24.76
C PRO A 149 4.84 22.81 24.35
N ALA A 150 4.38 22.84 23.09
CA ALA A 150 3.46 23.84 22.57
C ALA A 150 2.00 23.63 23.01
N ILE A 151 1.65 22.46 23.57
CA ILE A 151 0.31 22.16 24.06
C ILE A 151 -0.02 23.10 25.24
N ARG A 152 -1.15 23.80 25.15
CA ARG A 152 -1.66 24.72 26.19
C ARG A 152 -2.49 23.98 27.25
N ALA A 153 -1.96 22.89 27.77
CA ALA A 153 -2.51 22.11 28.88
C ALA A 153 -1.37 21.70 29.83
N ASP A 154 -1.68 21.28 31.04
CA ASP A 154 -0.67 20.86 32.03
C ASP A 154 0.07 19.60 31.55
N VAL A 155 -0.66 18.69 30.91
CA VAL A 155 -0.10 17.50 30.27
C VAL A 155 0.39 17.84 28.86
N LYS A 156 1.70 17.71 28.65
CA LYS A 156 2.36 17.95 27.35
C LYS A 156 2.42 16.73 26.43
N LEU A 157 1.73 15.64 26.79
CA LEU A 157 1.70 14.42 25.99
C LEU A 157 0.86 14.63 24.73
N ASP A 158 1.42 14.27 23.58
CA ASP A 158 0.78 14.31 22.28
C ASP A 158 0.89 12.96 21.56
N LEU A 159 -0.09 12.69 20.69
CA LEU A 159 -0.12 11.53 19.82
C LEU A 159 0.31 11.96 18.42
N SER A 160 1.53 11.62 18.03
CA SER A 160 2.03 11.85 16.68
C SER A 160 1.72 10.65 15.80
N LEU A 161 0.86 10.84 14.79
CA LEU A 161 0.47 9.79 13.86
C LEU A 161 1.57 9.59 12.82
N ILE A 162 2.02 8.35 12.66
CA ILE A 162 3.08 7.98 11.73
C ILE A 162 2.49 7.09 10.66
N ASP A 163 2.80 7.41 9.40
CA ASP A 163 2.41 6.60 8.26
C ASP A 163 3.09 5.21 8.32
N ALA A 164 2.35 4.16 7.98
CA ALA A 164 2.85 2.79 7.95
C ALA A 164 4.01 2.60 6.98
N ASP A 165 4.10 3.42 5.92
CA ASP A 165 5.21 3.39 4.96
C ASP A 165 6.50 4.01 5.52
N ARG A 166 6.43 4.79 6.60
CA ARG A 166 7.62 5.35 7.27
C ARG A 166 8.26 4.37 8.25
N VAL A 167 7.56 3.30 8.64
CA VAL A 167 8.13 2.21 9.43
C VAL A 167 8.58 1.12 8.48
N ALA A 168 9.88 1.16 8.17
CA ALA A 168 10.50 0.30 7.17
C ALA A 168 11.86 -0.20 7.68
N GLY A 169 12.23 -1.41 7.27
CA GLY A 169 13.56 -1.97 7.51
C GLY A 169 14.64 -1.23 6.70
N ASP A 170 15.90 -1.44 7.07
CA ASP A 170 17.10 -0.86 6.43
C ASP A 170 17.36 -1.36 4.99
N GLY A 171 16.34 -1.86 4.27
CA GLY A 171 16.50 -2.48 2.94
C GLY A 171 17.28 -3.81 2.95
N CYS A 172 18.04 -4.08 4.00
CA CYS A 172 18.39 -5.41 4.42
C CYS A 172 17.12 -6.08 4.94
N VAL A 173 16.40 -6.70 3.99
CA VAL A 173 15.76 -7.99 4.24
C VAL A 173 16.67 -8.73 5.21
N ALA A 174 16.11 -9.39 6.22
CA ALA A 174 16.81 -10.48 6.87
C ALA A 174 17.11 -11.53 5.78
N THR A 175 18.11 -11.27 4.94
CA THR A 175 18.86 -12.28 4.26
C THR A 175 19.31 -13.14 5.42
N ALA A 176 18.83 -14.37 5.43
CA ALA A 176 19.63 -15.47 5.93
C ALA A 176 21.10 -15.12 5.66
N PRO A 177 21.95 -15.11 6.70
CA PRO A 177 23.25 -14.47 6.67
C PRO A 177 23.93 -14.75 5.33
N SER A 178 24.27 -13.68 4.60
CA SER A 178 25.02 -13.82 3.35
C SER A 178 26.19 -14.76 3.60
N PRO A 179 26.41 -15.81 2.78
CA PRO A 179 27.50 -16.77 2.99
C PRO A 179 28.90 -16.15 2.88
N SER A 180 29.00 -14.83 2.65
CA SER A 180 30.25 -14.06 2.60
C SER A 180 30.59 -13.33 3.91
N SER A 181 29.78 -13.45 4.97
CA SER A 181 30.15 -12.96 6.31
C SER A 181 30.89 -14.07 7.06
N PRO A 182 32.21 -13.98 7.31
CA PRO A 182 32.95 -15.02 8.01
C PRO A 182 32.71 -14.91 9.52
N SER A 183 31.54 -15.33 9.97
CA SER A 183 31.26 -15.61 11.40
C SER A 183 30.03 -16.52 11.56
N ALA A 184 29.89 -17.51 10.67
CA ALA A 184 28.82 -18.50 10.71
C ALA A 184 29.31 -19.88 11.19
N GLU A 185 30.30 -19.91 12.07
CA GLU A 185 30.72 -21.14 12.73
C GLU A 185 30.72 -20.91 14.25
N THR A 186 29.77 -21.56 14.92
CA THR A 186 29.56 -21.58 16.38
C THR A 186 28.77 -20.39 16.95
N ALA A 187 27.51 -20.24 16.54
CA ALA A 187 26.51 -19.59 17.39
C ALA A 187 25.55 -20.67 17.92
N ALA A 188 25.47 -20.79 19.25
CA ALA A 188 24.33 -21.38 19.96
C ALA A 188 23.00 -20.85 19.37
N PRO A 189 21.82 -21.48 19.62
CA PRO A 189 20.53 -20.91 19.19
C PRO A 189 20.47 -19.47 19.69
N SER A 190 20.78 -18.52 18.82
CA SER A 190 21.16 -17.21 19.27
C SER A 190 19.87 -16.43 19.47
N LEU A 191 19.72 -15.91 20.69
CA LEU A 191 18.74 -14.88 21.07
C LEU A 191 19.04 -13.57 20.31
N HIS A 192 19.25 -13.64 18.99
CA HIS A 192 19.43 -12.45 18.18
C HIS A 192 18.06 -11.79 17.99
N PRO A 193 17.98 -10.47 18.21
CA PRO A 193 16.74 -9.75 17.98
C PRO A 193 16.34 -9.91 16.52
N VAL A 194 15.10 -10.35 16.29
CA VAL A 194 14.57 -10.55 14.94
C VAL A 194 14.01 -9.21 14.48
N THR A 195 14.54 -8.67 13.39
CA THR A 195 14.03 -7.42 12.80
C THR A 195 13.14 -7.73 11.62
N ILE A 196 11.88 -7.33 11.68
CA ILE A 196 10.87 -7.54 10.64
C ILE A 196 10.37 -6.18 10.17
N ASP A 197 10.84 -5.79 8.98
CA ASP A 197 10.50 -4.54 8.29
C ASP A 197 10.47 -3.31 9.21
N GLY A 198 11.55 -3.07 9.96
CA GLY A 198 11.69 -1.88 10.81
C GLY A 198 11.15 -2.04 12.23
N ILE A 199 10.63 -3.20 12.62
CA ILE A 199 10.32 -3.53 14.00
C ILE A 199 11.32 -4.56 14.50
N THR A 200 11.98 -4.27 15.62
CA THR A 200 12.92 -5.18 16.26
C THR A 200 12.21 -5.90 17.39
N TYR A 201 12.26 -7.24 17.40
CA TYR A 201 11.62 -8.08 18.41
C TYR A 201 12.64 -8.73 19.33
N ASP A 202 12.23 -9.00 20.57
CA ASP A 202 12.95 -9.89 21.47
C ASP A 202 12.72 -11.37 21.06
N PRO A 203 13.45 -12.33 21.66
CA PRO A 203 13.28 -13.76 21.35
C PRO A 203 11.90 -14.33 21.68
N TYR A 204 11.06 -13.59 22.42
CA TYR A 204 9.71 -13.98 22.80
C TYR A 204 8.64 -13.31 21.92
N GLY A 205 9.03 -12.51 20.93
CA GLY A 205 8.13 -11.81 20.01
C GLY A 205 7.60 -10.47 20.53
N ASN A 206 8.16 -9.90 21.60
CA ASN A 206 7.78 -8.58 22.07
C ASN A 206 8.56 -7.49 21.29
N PRO A 207 7.89 -6.42 20.83
CA PRO A 207 8.57 -5.33 20.14
C PRO A 207 9.48 -4.55 21.11
N VAL A 208 10.74 -4.35 20.71
CA VAL A 208 11.77 -3.64 21.48
C VAL A 208 11.95 -2.22 20.94
N SER A 209 12.00 -2.07 19.61
CA SER A 209 12.21 -0.77 18.97
C SER A 209 11.56 -0.70 17.59
N TYR A 210 11.27 0.53 17.17
CA TYR A 210 10.73 0.85 15.86
C TYR A 210 11.68 1.78 15.13
N ARG A 211 12.04 1.41 13.91
CA ARG A 211 12.78 2.24 12.97
C ARG A 211 11.80 3.07 12.16
N ILE A 212 11.89 4.40 12.32
CA ILE A 212 10.97 5.36 11.72
C ILE A 212 11.76 6.28 10.80
N LEU A 213 11.46 6.27 9.50
CA LEU A 213 12.03 7.20 8.54
C LEU A 213 11.58 8.63 8.84
N VAL A 214 12.51 9.59 8.74
CA VAL A 214 12.24 11.02 9.00
C VAL A 214 11.27 11.58 7.96
N SER A 215 11.48 11.26 6.68
CA SER A 215 10.60 11.62 5.57
C SER A 215 9.86 10.40 5.02
N HIS A 216 8.78 10.61 4.27
CA HIS A 216 8.11 9.52 3.59
C HIS A 216 9.02 8.99 2.45
N PRO A 217 9.05 7.68 2.17
CA PRO A 217 9.89 7.11 1.11
C PRO A 217 9.67 7.71 -0.28
N SER A 218 8.51 8.33 -0.54
CA SER A 218 8.22 9.00 -1.82
C SER A 218 8.75 10.42 -1.93
N ASP A 219 9.17 11.05 -0.83
CA ASP A 219 9.49 12.49 -0.79
C ASP A 219 10.83 12.84 -1.46
N GLY A 220 11.49 11.87 -2.10
CA GLY A 220 12.56 12.10 -3.07
C GLY A 220 13.95 12.42 -2.49
N ASN A 221 14.10 12.57 -1.18
CA ASN A 221 15.41 12.75 -0.54
C ASN A 221 16.12 11.40 -0.32
N LEU A 222 16.52 10.76 -1.43
CA LEU A 222 17.34 9.53 -1.44
C LEU A 222 18.75 9.72 -0.84
N ALA A 223 19.19 10.97 -0.65
CA ALA A 223 20.56 11.28 -0.26
C ALA A 223 20.86 10.98 1.22
N GLU A 224 19.86 10.93 2.11
CA GLU A 224 20.02 10.49 3.49
C GLU A 224 18.71 9.81 3.95
N GLU A 225 18.63 8.48 3.88
CA GLU A 225 17.58 7.70 4.58
C GLU A 225 17.79 7.81 6.10
N ARG A 226 17.52 9.00 6.65
CA ARG A 226 17.59 9.24 8.08
C ARG A 226 16.42 8.53 8.72
N ALA A 227 16.72 7.57 9.57
CA ALA A 227 15.77 6.95 10.45
C ALA A 227 16.06 7.31 11.90
N ILE A 228 14.98 7.46 12.67
CA ILE A 228 15.01 7.57 14.11
C ILE A 228 14.59 6.22 14.66
N VAL A 229 15.36 5.68 15.60
CA VAL A 229 14.97 4.47 16.33
C VAL A 229 14.28 4.90 17.62
N GLY A 230 12.97 4.61 17.70
CA GLY A 230 12.16 4.87 18.89
C GLY A 230 12.01 3.61 19.74
N PRO A 231 12.06 3.72 21.09
CA PRO A 231 11.76 2.58 21.95
C PRO A 231 10.29 2.18 21.84
N ALA A 232 10.00 0.88 21.91
CA ALA A 232 8.63 0.37 21.80
C ALA A 232 7.70 0.91 22.89
N ALA A 233 8.22 1.28 24.07
CA ALA A 233 7.44 1.88 25.16
C ALA A 233 6.73 3.19 24.76
N ASN A 234 7.27 3.92 23.78
CA ASN A 234 6.69 5.17 23.30
C ASN A 234 5.90 5.00 22.00
N MET A 235 5.74 3.77 21.51
CA MET A 235 5.09 3.47 20.25
C MET A 235 3.84 2.62 20.48
N ILE A 236 2.72 3.04 19.89
CA ILE A 236 1.52 2.22 19.79
C ILE A 236 1.44 1.73 18.35
N HIS A 237 1.56 0.42 18.17
CA HIS A 237 1.32 -0.25 16.89
C HIS A 237 -0.09 -0.82 16.88
N VAL A 238 -0.96 -0.22 16.08
CA VAL A 238 -2.35 -0.63 15.94
C VAL A 238 -2.44 -1.57 14.74
N VAL A 239 -2.48 -2.87 15.02
CA VAL A 239 -2.57 -3.93 14.01
C VAL A 239 -3.59 -4.98 14.43
N ARG A 240 -4.15 -5.68 13.44
CA ARG A 240 -4.92 -6.92 13.65
C ARG A 240 -4.19 -8.05 12.94
N PRO A 241 -3.54 -8.98 13.64
CA PRO A 241 -3.02 -10.17 12.99
C PRO A 241 -4.19 -11.09 12.62
N ASP A 242 -4.26 -11.51 11.35
CA ASP A 242 -5.24 -12.49 10.88
C ASP A 242 -4.66 -13.93 10.94
N ARG A 243 -3.32 -14.06 10.94
CA ARG A 243 -2.59 -15.32 11.08
C ARG A 243 -1.62 -15.24 12.28
N PRO A 244 -1.34 -16.36 12.97
CA PRO A 244 -0.23 -16.44 13.92
C PRO A 244 1.09 -16.04 13.24
N GLU A 245 2.01 -15.44 14.00
CA GLU A 245 3.31 -14.96 13.51
C GLU A 245 3.24 -13.84 12.45
N GLN A 246 2.07 -13.22 12.29
CA GLN A 246 1.92 -12.03 11.44
C GLN A 246 2.30 -10.77 12.23
N HIS A 247 3.42 -10.15 11.87
CA HIS A 247 3.93 -8.98 12.59
C HIS A 247 3.47 -7.65 11.99
N ARG A 248 3.01 -7.65 10.74
CA ARG A 248 2.61 -6.44 10.00
C ARG A 248 1.18 -6.54 9.49
N GLY A 249 0.51 -5.40 9.45
CA GLY A 249 -0.89 -5.34 9.06
C GLY A 249 -1.12 -5.51 7.56
N VAL A 250 -2.22 -6.18 7.23
CA VAL A 250 -2.80 -6.25 5.88
C VAL A 250 -4.10 -5.43 5.90
N PRO A 251 -4.39 -4.59 4.88
CA PRO A 251 -5.65 -3.84 4.82
C PRO A 251 -6.89 -4.70 5.05
N GLU A 252 -7.83 -4.23 5.88
CA GLU A 252 -9.12 -4.91 6.09
C GLU A 252 -9.92 -5.03 4.78
N LEU A 253 -9.68 -4.11 3.82
CA LEU A 253 -10.27 -4.17 2.49
C LEU A 253 -9.58 -5.12 1.50
N ALA A 254 -8.45 -5.74 1.85
CA ALA A 254 -7.60 -6.47 0.89
C ALA A 254 -8.39 -7.49 0.06
N ALA A 255 -9.24 -8.29 0.70
CA ALA A 255 -10.07 -9.29 0.02
C ALA A 255 -11.12 -8.67 -0.93
N ALA A 256 -11.61 -7.46 -0.64
CA ALA A 256 -12.65 -6.78 -1.40
C ALA A 256 -12.10 -5.91 -2.55
N LEU A 257 -10.78 -5.63 -2.60
CA LEU A 257 -10.19 -4.75 -3.63
C LEU A 257 -10.52 -5.18 -5.07
N PRO A 258 -10.43 -6.46 -5.46
CA PRO A 258 -10.80 -6.88 -6.81
C PRO A 258 -12.28 -6.66 -7.12
N LEU A 259 -13.14 -6.84 -6.11
CA LEU A 259 -14.58 -6.63 -6.25
C LEU A 259 -14.90 -5.15 -6.44
N PHE A 260 -14.28 -4.25 -5.66
CA PHE A 260 -14.47 -2.80 -5.81
C PHE A 260 -14.07 -2.29 -7.20
N ALA A 261 -12.98 -2.81 -7.76
CA ALA A 261 -12.56 -2.49 -9.12
C ALA A 261 -13.61 -2.96 -10.16
N LYS A 262 -14.14 -4.18 -10.01
CA LYS A 262 -15.20 -4.72 -10.88
C LYS A 262 -16.49 -3.91 -10.77
N LEU A 263 -16.91 -3.55 -9.56
CA LEU A 263 -18.11 -2.75 -9.30
C LEU A 263 -18.03 -1.38 -9.98
N ARG A 264 -16.90 -0.66 -9.83
CA ARG A 264 -16.71 0.63 -10.51
C ARG A 264 -16.77 0.49 -12.04
N ARG A 265 -16.08 -0.52 -12.59
CA ARG A 265 -16.10 -0.78 -14.04
C ARG A 265 -17.51 -1.10 -14.53
N TYR A 266 -18.26 -1.91 -13.79
CA TYR A 266 -19.64 -2.24 -14.10
C TYR A 266 -20.53 -1.00 -14.09
N THR A 267 -20.49 -0.19 -13.04
CA THR A 267 -21.28 1.05 -12.95
C THR A 267 -21.00 1.98 -14.11
N ASN A 268 -19.73 2.21 -14.45
CA ASN A 268 -19.36 3.07 -15.58
C ASN A 268 -19.86 2.50 -16.92
N ALA A 269 -19.81 1.18 -17.11
CA ALA A 269 -20.30 0.55 -18.32
C ALA A 269 -21.83 0.67 -18.45
N VAL A 270 -22.58 0.51 -17.36
CA VAL A 270 -24.04 0.68 -17.35
C VAL A 270 -24.42 2.13 -17.64
N VAL A 271 -23.76 3.09 -17.00
CA VAL A 271 -23.99 4.53 -17.27
C VAL A 271 -23.69 4.86 -18.72
N ALA A 272 -22.53 4.46 -19.24
CA ALA A 272 -22.17 4.70 -20.64
C ALA A 272 -23.15 4.01 -21.62
N SER A 273 -23.68 2.83 -21.28
CA SER A 273 -24.70 2.16 -22.09
C SER A 273 -26.02 2.93 -22.07
N ALA A 274 -26.41 3.47 -20.92
CA ALA A 274 -27.63 4.27 -20.78
C ALA A 274 -27.51 5.61 -21.51
N GLU A 275 -26.35 6.27 -21.44
CA GLU A 275 -26.05 7.50 -22.18
C GLU A 275 -26.17 7.26 -23.70
N LYS A 276 -25.51 6.22 -24.21
CA LYS A 276 -25.62 5.83 -25.64
C LYS A 276 -27.04 5.48 -26.07
N ALA A 277 -27.81 4.84 -25.20
CA ALA A 277 -29.21 4.53 -25.47
C ALA A 277 -30.11 5.78 -25.34
N ALA A 278 -29.73 6.80 -24.59
CA ALA A 278 -30.44 8.08 -24.58
C ALA A 278 -30.08 8.93 -25.81
N GLU A 279 -28.89 8.73 -26.37
CA GLU A 279 -28.37 9.40 -27.56
C GLU A 279 -29.03 8.95 -28.88
N TYR A 280 -30.26 8.41 -28.86
CA TYR A 280 -30.95 8.05 -30.10
C TYR A 280 -31.19 9.28 -30.98
N GLY A 281 -30.34 9.44 -32.00
CA GLY A 281 -30.62 10.19 -33.22
C GLY A 281 -31.48 9.32 -34.14
N GLY A 282 -32.70 9.76 -34.43
CA GLY A 282 -33.54 9.16 -35.46
C GLY A 282 -33.13 9.68 -36.85
N ILE A 283 -33.28 8.84 -37.88
CA ILE A 283 -33.15 9.28 -39.27
C ILE A 283 -34.56 9.40 -39.86
N LEU A 284 -34.93 10.60 -40.30
CA LEU A 284 -36.15 10.82 -41.07
C LEU A 284 -35.83 10.67 -42.55
N TYR A 285 -36.36 9.62 -43.17
CA TYR A 285 -36.37 9.43 -44.61
C TYR A 285 -37.74 9.84 -45.16
N THR A 286 -37.75 10.68 -46.19
CA THR A 286 -38.97 11.01 -46.95
C THR A 286 -38.98 10.23 -48.25
N GLU A 287 -40.00 9.38 -48.45
CA GLU A 287 -40.10 8.50 -49.62
C GLU A 287 -40.51 9.22 -50.93
N HIS A 288 -40.93 10.49 -50.86
CA HIS A 288 -41.35 11.26 -52.04
C HIS A 288 -40.92 12.73 -51.96
N PRO A 289 -40.03 13.21 -52.87
CA PRO A 289 -39.70 14.62 -52.98
C PRO A 289 -40.84 15.39 -53.66
N THR A 290 -41.22 16.55 -53.12
CA THR A 290 -42.30 17.38 -53.69
C THR A 290 -41.89 18.05 -55.02
N ASP A 291 -40.58 18.19 -55.31
CA ASP A 291 -40.05 18.96 -56.46
C ASP A 291 -38.92 18.28 -57.29
N GLY A 292 -38.66 16.98 -57.12
CA GLY A 292 -37.90 16.19 -58.11
C GLY A 292 -36.39 16.49 -58.29
N THR A 293 -35.72 17.10 -57.33
CA THR A 293 -34.24 17.27 -57.35
C THR A 293 -33.60 16.57 -56.15
N CYS A 294 -32.86 15.47 -56.39
CA CYS A 294 -32.09 14.75 -55.37
C CYS A 294 -30.75 15.47 -55.13
N ALA A 295 -30.35 15.65 -53.86
CA ALA A 295 -29.04 16.21 -53.53
C ALA A 295 -27.98 15.09 -53.63
N GLN A 296 -26.84 15.35 -54.28
CA GLN A 296 -25.75 14.36 -54.29
C GLN A 296 -25.01 14.39 -52.95
N ILE A 297 -25.15 13.32 -52.17
CA ILE A 297 -24.38 13.10 -50.94
C ILE A 297 -23.21 12.17 -51.27
N GLU A 298 -22.00 12.55 -50.85
CA GLU A 298 -20.83 11.69 -51.05
C GLU A 298 -20.80 10.54 -50.02
N PRO A 299 -20.41 9.31 -50.45
CA PRO A 299 -20.33 8.18 -49.53
C PRO A 299 -19.33 8.44 -48.40
N MET A 300 -19.73 8.15 -47.15
CA MET A 300 -18.93 8.28 -45.91
C MET A 300 -18.80 9.71 -45.34
N ASP A 301 -19.70 10.63 -45.68
CA ASP A 301 -19.73 11.94 -45.02
C ASP A 301 -20.20 11.81 -43.55
N ALA A 302 -19.47 12.45 -42.64
CA ALA A 302 -19.70 12.36 -41.20
C ALA A 302 -20.64 13.47 -40.76
N VAL A 303 -21.92 13.15 -40.57
CA VAL A 303 -22.92 14.10 -40.10
C VAL A 303 -22.83 14.21 -38.57
N THR A 304 -22.48 15.40 -38.07
CA THR A 304 -22.56 15.70 -36.63
C THR A 304 -24.01 15.79 -36.20
N LEU A 305 -24.43 14.85 -35.35
CA LEU A 305 -25.73 14.88 -34.67
C LEU A 305 -25.58 15.63 -33.34
N ASP A 306 -26.39 16.66 -33.14
CA ASP A 306 -26.49 17.32 -31.83
C ASP A 306 -27.37 16.50 -30.88
N ILE A 307 -26.93 16.40 -29.63
CA ILE A 307 -27.59 15.62 -28.58
C ILE A 307 -29.06 16.06 -28.42
N ASN A 308 -29.99 15.11 -28.37
CA ASN A 308 -31.44 15.32 -28.25
C ASN A 308 -32.10 16.08 -29.42
N GLN A 309 -31.48 16.12 -30.59
CA GLN A 309 -32.09 16.72 -31.79
C GLN A 309 -32.39 15.67 -32.86
N LEU A 310 -33.55 15.84 -33.51
CA LEU A 310 -33.92 15.09 -34.71
C LEU A 310 -33.59 15.96 -35.92
N THR A 311 -32.53 15.60 -36.65
CA THR A 311 -32.10 16.34 -37.84
C THR A 311 -32.57 15.61 -39.11
N THR A 312 -33.25 16.33 -40.01
CA THR A 312 -33.66 15.79 -41.32
C THR A 312 -32.50 15.92 -42.30
N MET A 313 -32.16 14.85 -43.02
CA MET A 313 -31.17 14.90 -44.10
C MET A 313 -31.85 15.13 -45.46
N PRO A 314 -31.23 15.87 -46.39
CA PRO A 314 -31.68 15.93 -47.78
C PRO A 314 -31.47 14.56 -48.47
N GLU A 315 -32.27 14.31 -49.50
CA GLU A 315 -32.29 13.05 -50.28
C GLU A 315 -30.90 12.69 -50.83
N GLY A 316 -30.58 11.40 -50.89
CA GLY A 316 -29.40 10.84 -51.56
C GLY A 316 -29.80 9.84 -52.63
#